data_AF-A0ABC8T8W1-F1
#
_entry.id   AF-A0ABC8T8W1-F1
#
_cell.length_a   1.000
_cell.length_b   1.000
_cell.length_c   1.000
_cell.angle_alpha   90.00
_cell.angle_beta   90.00
_cell.angle_gamma   90.00
#
_symmetry.space_group_name_H-M   'P 1'
#
loop_
_entity.id
_entity.type
_entity.pdbx_description
1 polymer ?
#
loop_
_entity_poly.entity_id
_entity_poly.type
_entity_poly.pdbx_seq_one_letter_code
_entity_poly.pdbx_strand_id
1 'polypeptide(L)'
;METQKAGETIGEVRPVADMHQRKAEMARHSDCFIALPGGYGTLEELLEVITWAQLGIHDKPVGLLNVDGYYNYLLSFIDKAVDDGFIKPSQRDIFVSAPNAKELVQKLEEYVPVHDGVVAKVKWEVEQQQPQQVGFNAMPTEVAL
;
A
#
# COMPACT_ATOMS: atom_id res chain seq x y z
N MET A 1 -2.71 22.93 -10.34
CA MET A 1 -2.64 21.62 -9.67
C MET A 1 -2.48 20.59 -10.77
N GLU A 2 -1.36 19.88 -10.76
CA GLU A 2 -1.06 18.86 -11.77
C GLU A 2 -2.04 17.69 -11.57
N THR A 3 -2.97 17.54 -12.49
CA THR A 3 -3.75 16.31 -12.62
C THR A 3 -2.75 15.18 -12.82
N GLN A 4 -2.75 14.16 -11.96
CA GLN A 4 -2.07 12.90 -12.28
C GLN A 4 -2.56 12.50 -13.68
N LYS A 5 -1.65 12.44 -14.66
CA LYS A 5 -2.02 12.03 -16.01
C LYS A 5 -2.36 10.54 -15.97
N ALA A 6 -3.63 10.23 -15.80
CA ALA A 6 -4.14 8.91 -16.12
C ALA A 6 -3.96 8.71 -17.63
N GLY A 7 -3.35 7.59 -18.02
CA GLY A 7 -3.36 7.14 -19.42
C GLY A 7 -4.78 6.71 -19.83
N GLU A 8 -4.90 6.00 -20.95
CA GLU A 8 -6.16 5.33 -21.25
C GLU A 8 -6.52 4.38 -20.11
N THR A 9 -7.70 4.57 -19.53
CA THR A 9 -8.17 3.73 -18.44
C THR A 9 -8.55 2.36 -18.98
N ILE A 10 -8.06 1.32 -18.32
CA ILE A 10 -8.48 -0.06 -18.57
C ILE A 10 -9.28 -0.51 -17.34
N GLY A 11 -10.51 -0.99 -17.55
CA GLY A 11 -11.37 -1.48 -16.48
C GLY A 11 -12.41 -0.47 -15.99
N GLU A 12 -12.81 -0.61 -14.73
CA GLU A 12 -13.86 0.21 -14.10
C GLU A 12 -13.24 1.45 -13.43
N VAL A 13 -13.88 2.61 -13.61
CA VAL A 13 -13.55 3.85 -12.90
C VAL A 13 -14.64 4.15 -11.89
N ARG A 14 -14.25 4.40 -10.64
CA ARG A 14 -15.18 4.79 -9.57
C ARG A 14 -14.82 6.17 -9.01
N PRO A 15 -15.78 7.11 -8.95
CA PRO A 15 -15.57 8.37 -8.26
C PRO A 15 -15.61 8.15 -6.74
N VAL A 16 -14.71 8.81 -6.02
CA VAL A 16 -14.64 8.80 -4.55
C VAL A 16 -14.57 10.23 -4.03
N ALA A 17 -15.03 10.45 -2.79
CA ALA A 17 -15.18 11.77 -2.22
C ALA A 17 -13.84 12.43 -1.86
N ASP A 18 -12.86 11.63 -1.42
CA ASP A 18 -11.55 12.10 -0.97
C ASP A 18 -10.45 11.02 -1.09
N MET A 19 -9.22 11.41 -0.75
CA MET A 19 -8.04 10.54 -0.79
C MET A 19 -8.09 9.37 0.21
N HIS A 20 -8.73 9.54 1.36
CA HIS A 20 -8.85 8.46 2.34
C HIS A 20 -9.80 7.37 1.81
N GLN A 21 -10.94 7.79 1.24
CA GLN A 21 -11.86 6.86 0.60
C GLN A 21 -11.21 6.17 -0.61
N ARG A 22 -10.46 6.91 -1.44
CA ARG A 22 -9.66 6.33 -2.52
C ARG A 22 -8.77 5.20 -2.01
N LYS A 23 -7.94 5.46 -1.00
CA LYS A 23 -6.98 4.49 -0.46
C LYS A 23 -7.69 3.29 0.17
N ALA A 24 -8.81 3.52 0.86
CA ALA A 24 -9.62 2.46 1.45
C ALA A 24 -10.25 1.54 0.40
N GLU A 25 -10.82 2.09 -0.68
CA GLU A 25 -11.42 1.28 -1.75
C GLU A 25 -10.35 0.51 -2.54
N MET A 26 -9.22 1.15 -2.89
CA MET A 26 -8.08 0.44 -3.49
C MET A 26 -7.64 -0.71 -2.59
N ALA A 27 -7.42 -0.42 -1.30
CA ALA A 27 -7.01 -1.43 -0.35
C ALA A 27 -8.05 -2.53 -0.15
N ARG A 28 -9.36 -2.27 -0.30
CA ARG A 28 -10.41 -3.30 -0.21
C ARG A 28 -10.37 -4.23 -1.41
N HIS A 29 -10.21 -3.69 -2.61
CA HIS A 29 -10.32 -4.44 -3.88
C HIS A 29 -9.02 -5.09 -4.35
N SER A 30 -7.85 -4.70 -3.82
CA SER A 30 -6.57 -5.31 -4.18
C SER A 30 -6.34 -6.66 -3.52
N ASP A 31 -5.70 -7.61 -4.20
CA ASP A 31 -5.15 -8.82 -3.57
C ASP A 31 -3.74 -8.60 -3.02
N CYS A 32 -2.99 -7.64 -3.58
CA CYS A 32 -1.64 -7.29 -3.18
C CYS A 32 -1.35 -5.80 -3.48
N PHE A 33 -0.26 -5.28 -2.93
CA PHE A 33 0.26 -3.96 -3.25
C PHE A 33 1.64 -4.08 -3.89
N ILE A 34 1.88 -3.37 -5.00
CA ILE A 34 3.18 -3.33 -5.67
C ILE A 34 3.62 -1.88 -5.84
N ALA A 35 4.78 -1.55 -5.28
CA ALA A 35 5.45 -0.27 -5.51
C ALA A 35 6.45 -0.38 -6.67
N LEU A 36 6.24 0.45 -7.69
CA LEU A 36 7.18 0.69 -8.79
C LEU A 36 8.09 1.89 -8.44
N PRO A 37 9.30 2.00 -9.03
CA PRO A 37 10.17 3.15 -8.82
C PRO A 37 9.43 4.49 -8.99
N GLY A 38 9.48 5.33 -7.96
CA GLY A 38 8.65 6.53 -7.88
C GLY A 38 9.13 7.47 -6.77
N GLY A 39 8.63 8.70 -6.79
CA GLY A 39 9.02 9.75 -5.85
C GLY A 39 8.32 9.65 -4.49
N TYR A 40 8.24 10.79 -3.78
CA TYR A 40 7.68 10.85 -2.43
C TYR A 40 6.24 10.36 -2.32
N GLY A 41 5.40 10.56 -3.33
CA GLY A 41 4.02 10.05 -3.33
C GLY A 41 3.97 8.52 -3.21
N THR A 42 4.77 7.82 -4.02
CA THR A 42 4.86 6.36 -3.97
C THR A 42 5.45 5.86 -2.65
N LEU A 43 6.43 6.57 -2.09
CA LEU A 43 7.03 6.22 -0.80
C LEU A 43 6.05 6.41 0.36
N GLU A 44 5.24 7.47 0.35
CA GLU A 44 4.20 7.70 1.34
C GLU A 44 3.14 6.60 1.30
N GLU A 45 2.62 6.27 0.11
CA GLU A 45 1.64 5.20 -0.08
C GLU A 45 2.22 3.83 0.34
N LEU A 46 3.48 3.55 -0.01
CA LEU A 46 4.18 2.31 0.39
C LEU A 46 4.32 2.19 1.92
N LEU A 47 4.77 3.25 2.60
CA LEU A 47 4.95 3.22 4.05
C LEU A 47 3.61 3.13 4.78
N GLU A 48 2.54 3.71 4.24
CA GLU A 48 1.19 3.58 4.80
C GLU A 48 0.71 2.13 4.77
N VAL A 49 0.81 1.42 3.64
CA VAL A 49 0.40 0.01 3.56
C VAL A 49 1.28 -0.92 4.41
N ILE A 50 2.60 -0.65 4.50
CA ILE A 50 3.49 -1.38 5.41
C ILE A 50 3.05 -1.18 6.87
N THR A 51 2.71 0.05 7.25
CA THR A 51 2.24 0.37 8.60
C THR A 51 0.92 -0.32 8.92
N TRP A 52 -0.01 -0.40 7.97
CA TRP A 52 -1.27 -1.12 8.16
C TRP A 52 -1.07 -2.63 8.31
N ALA A 53 -0.17 -3.23 7.53
CA ALA A 53 0.22 -4.62 7.73
C ALA A 53 0.86 -4.83 9.11
N GLN A 54 1.76 -3.93 9.53
CA GLN A 54 2.40 -3.98 10.85
C GLN A 54 1.38 -3.89 12.00
N LEU A 55 0.32 -3.10 11.83
CA LEU A 55 -0.78 -2.97 12.78
C LEU A 55 -1.79 -4.13 12.70
N GLY A 56 -1.62 -5.09 11.78
CA GLY A 56 -2.54 -6.21 11.59
C GLY A 56 -3.90 -5.82 11.01
N ILE A 57 -3.96 -4.68 10.30
CA ILE A 57 -5.18 -4.18 9.65
C ILE A 57 -5.45 -4.98 8.36
N HIS A 58 -4.42 -5.46 7.69
CA HIS A 58 -4.53 -6.38 6.55
C HIS A 58 -3.36 -7.36 6.50
N ASP A 59 -3.60 -8.45 5.77
CA ASP A 59 -2.63 -9.53 5.55
C ASP A 59 -2.13 -9.60 4.09
N LYS A 60 -2.54 -8.62 3.27
CA LYS A 60 -2.23 -8.56 1.84
C LYS A 60 -0.72 -8.37 1.62
N PRO A 61 -0.09 -9.14 0.71
CA PRO A 61 1.33 -9.05 0.45
C PRO A 61 1.71 -7.69 -0.17
N VAL A 62 2.88 -7.18 0.23
CA VAL A 62 3.45 -5.92 -0.27
C VAL A 62 4.74 -6.23 -1.03
N GLY A 63 4.86 -5.74 -2.26
CA GLY A 63 5.97 -6.00 -3.17
C GLY A 63 6.68 -4.72 -3.63
N LEU A 64 8.00 -4.74 -3.67
CA LEU A 64 8.81 -3.67 -4.26
C LEU A 64 9.49 -4.19 -5.53
N LEU A 65 9.17 -3.58 -6.67
CA LEU A 65 9.86 -3.88 -7.93
C LEU A 65 11.17 -3.09 -7.99
N ASN A 66 12.27 -3.73 -7.59
CA ASN A 66 13.59 -3.12 -7.44
C ASN A 66 14.39 -3.11 -8.76
N VAL A 67 13.86 -2.41 -9.77
CA VAL A 67 14.54 -2.24 -11.07
C VAL A 67 15.85 -1.50 -10.89
N ASP A 68 16.93 -2.02 -11.46
CA ASP A 68 18.28 -1.43 -11.43
C ASP A 68 18.78 -1.04 -10.03
N GLY A 69 18.26 -1.68 -8.97
CA GLY A 69 18.64 -1.39 -7.59
C GLY A 69 18.09 -0.07 -7.04
N TYR A 70 17.02 0.48 -7.63
CA TYR A 70 16.36 1.72 -7.21
C TYR A 70 16.08 1.79 -5.69
N TYR A 71 15.58 0.69 -5.11
CA TYR A 71 15.23 0.60 -3.70
C TYR A 71 16.38 0.16 -2.79
N ASN A 72 17.60 -0.07 -3.29
CA ASN A 72 18.70 -0.61 -2.47
C ASN A 72 18.95 0.21 -1.19
N TYR A 73 18.99 1.54 -1.29
CA TYR A 73 19.19 2.39 -0.11
C TYR A 73 18.00 2.39 0.84
N LEU A 74 16.77 2.26 0.33
CA LEU A 74 15.58 2.10 1.18
C LEU A 74 15.65 0.77 1.95
N LEU A 75 16.00 -0.32 1.26
CA LEU A 75 16.15 -1.64 1.86
C LEU A 75 17.23 -1.62 2.96
N SER A 76 18.41 -1.05 2.66
CA SER A 76 19.48 -0.88 3.66
C SER A 76 19.07 0.01 4.84
N PHE A 77 18.27 1.06 4.61
CA PHE A 77 17.74 1.89 5.69
C PHE A 77 16.80 1.10 6.60
N ILE A 78 15.90 0.30 6.03
CA ILE A 78 15.00 -0.57 6.80
C ILE A 78 15.80 -1.64 7.56
N ASP A 79 16.80 -2.27 6.94
CA ASP A 79 17.68 -3.22 7.62
C ASP A 79 18.38 -2.58 8.82
N LYS A 80 18.89 -1.34 8.66
CA LYS A 80 19.49 -0.59 9.76
C LYS A 80 18.50 -0.28 10.88
N ALA A 81 17.25 0.07 10.54
CA ALA A 81 16.20 0.33 11.52
C ALA A 81 15.80 -0.94 12.29
N VAL A 82 15.93 -2.13 11.67
CA VAL A 82 15.81 -3.42 12.36
C VAL A 82 16.98 -3.63 13.32
N ASP A 83 18.21 -3.41 12.86
CA ASP A 83 19.42 -3.57 13.69
C ASP A 83 19.42 -2.64 14.91
N ASP A 84 18.91 -1.42 14.75
CA ASP A 84 18.77 -0.44 15.84
C ASP A 84 17.56 -0.69 16.74
N GLY A 85 16.71 -1.67 16.42
CA GLY A 85 15.55 -2.05 17.22
C GLY A 85 14.32 -1.14 17.06
N PHE A 86 14.31 -0.25 16.05
CA PHE A 86 13.11 0.53 15.70
C PHE A 86 12.05 -0.32 15.00
N ILE A 87 12.48 -1.32 14.22
CA ILE A 87 11.61 -2.30 13.56
C ILE A 87 11.93 -3.67 14.15
N LYS A 88 10.90 -4.44 14.50
CA LYS A 88 11.11 -5.81 14.98
C LYS A 88 11.61 -6.70 13.83
N PRO A 89 12.51 -7.66 14.07
CA PRO A 89 12.97 -8.57 13.02
C PRO A 89 11.82 -9.29 12.30
N SER A 90 10.76 -9.69 13.01
CA SER A 90 9.57 -10.30 12.39
C SER A 90 8.86 -9.36 11.40
N GLN A 91 8.89 -8.05 11.66
CA GLN A 91 8.23 -7.04 10.85
C GLN A 91 9.07 -6.63 9.62
N ARG A 92 10.32 -7.11 9.51
CA ARG A 92 11.16 -6.88 8.32
C ARG A 92 10.62 -7.57 7.07
N ASP A 93 9.90 -8.66 7.27
CA ASP A 93 9.39 -9.52 6.21
C ASP A 93 7.94 -9.17 5.80
N ILE A 94 7.40 -8.02 6.24
CA ILE A 94 6.09 -7.50 5.79
C ILE A 94 6.02 -7.31 4.27
N PHE A 95 7.16 -7.00 3.64
CA PHE A 95 7.25 -6.81 2.21
C PHE A 95 8.37 -7.63 1.60
N VAL A 96 8.20 -7.97 0.32
CA VAL A 96 9.20 -8.64 -0.50
C VAL A 96 9.72 -7.70 -1.58
N SER A 97 10.94 -7.94 -2.06
CA SER A 97 11.47 -7.21 -3.22
C SER A 97 12.08 -8.16 -4.25
N ALA A 98 12.02 -7.77 -5.52
CA ALA A 98 12.64 -8.50 -6.62
C ALA A 98 13.02 -7.55 -7.77
N PRO A 99 14.05 -7.88 -8.57
CA PRO A 99 14.53 -7.01 -9.64
C PRO A 99 13.65 -7.01 -10.89
N ASN A 100 12.73 -7.98 -11.02
CA ASN A 100 11.82 -8.09 -12.16
C ASN A 100 10.43 -8.58 -11.73
N ALA A 101 9.44 -8.32 -12.59
CA ALA A 101 8.03 -8.58 -12.30
C ALA A 101 7.74 -10.08 -12.07
N LYS A 102 8.39 -10.95 -12.84
CA LYS A 102 8.19 -12.40 -12.74
C LYS A 102 8.58 -12.92 -11.36
N GLU A 103 9.80 -12.59 -10.92
CA GLU A 103 10.27 -12.97 -9.58
C GLU A 103 9.45 -12.31 -8.47
N LEU A 104 9.00 -11.07 -8.67
CA LEU A 104 8.18 -10.39 -7.67
C LEU A 104 6.84 -11.10 -7.47
N VAL A 105 6.14 -11.44 -8.55
CA VAL A 105 4.86 -12.16 -8.48
C VAL A 105 5.02 -13.50 -7.79
N GLN A 106 6.07 -14.26 -8.11
CA GLN A 106 6.35 -15.54 -7.44
C GLN A 106 6.51 -15.36 -5.91
N LYS A 107 7.28 -14.34 -5.48
CA LYS A 107 7.44 -14.05 -4.06
C LYS A 107 6.14 -13.61 -3.38
N LEU A 108 5.28 -12.89 -4.09
CA LEU A 108 3.98 -12.46 -3.58
C LEU A 108 3.00 -13.64 -3.42
N GLU A 109 3.04 -14.61 -4.34
CA GLU A 109 2.25 -15.84 -4.25
C GLU A 109 2.69 -16.75 -3.09
N GLU A 110 3.99 -16.75 -2.77
CA GLU A 110 4.57 -17.52 -1.67
C GLU A 110 4.52 -16.80 -0.31
N TYR A 111 4.06 -15.55 -0.28
CA TYR A 111 4.07 -14.71 0.92
C TYR A 111 3.17 -15.28 2.03
N VAL A 112 3.71 -15.28 3.25
CA VAL A 112 2.96 -15.62 4.46
C VAL A 112 2.92 -14.41 5.39
N PRO A 113 1.73 -13.95 5.81
CA PRO A 113 1.59 -12.79 6.69
C PRO A 113 2.34 -12.97 8.01
N VAL A 114 3.05 -11.92 8.43
CA VAL A 114 3.74 -11.90 9.72
C VAL A 114 2.80 -11.38 10.80
N HIS A 115 2.47 -12.22 11.77
CA HIS A 115 1.67 -11.82 12.93
C HIS A 115 2.55 -11.77 14.19
N ASP A 116 2.81 -10.57 14.69
CA ASP A 116 3.19 -10.41 16.10
C ASP A 116 1.90 -10.40 16.90
N GLY A 117 1.65 -11.43 17.70
CA GLY A 117 0.38 -11.70 18.41
C GLY A 117 -0.06 -10.68 19.48
N VAL A 118 0.18 -9.39 19.26
CA VAL A 118 -0.08 -8.28 20.19
C VAL A 118 -1.26 -7.40 19.74
N VAL A 119 -1.63 -7.38 18.45
CA VAL A 119 -2.79 -6.58 18.01
C VAL A 119 -4.00 -7.48 17.86
N ALA A 120 -4.96 -7.33 18.79
CA ALA A 120 -6.28 -7.92 18.66
C ALA A 120 -6.79 -7.65 17.24
N LYS A 121 -7.22 -8.71 16.52
CA LYS A 121 -7.74 -8.62 15.16
C LYS A 121 -8.75 -7.46 15.04
N VAL A 122 -8.30 -6.29 14.61
CA VAL A 122 -9.18 -5.20 14.22
C VAL A 122 -9.70 -5.62 12.84
N LYS A 123 -10.73 -6.46 12.86
CA LYS A 123 -11.49 -6.81 11.67
C LYS A 123 -12.23 -5.57 11.20
N TRP A 124 -12.18 -5.35 9.90
CA TRP A 124 -12.89 -4.30 9.18
C TRP A 124 -14.39 -4.25 9.52
N GLU A 125 -14.77 -3.30 10.36
CA GLU A 125 -16.08 -2.65 10.31
C GLU A 125 -15.82 -1.15 10.17
N VAL A 126 -15.72 -0.69 8.92
CA VAL A 126 -15.68 0.75 8.63
C VAL A 126 -17.09 1.27 8.83
N GLU A 127 -17.27 2.03 9.90
CA GLU A 127 -18.53 2.66 10.28
C GLU A 127 -19.06 3.53 9.14
N GLN A 128 -20.23 3.16 8.60
CA GLN A 128 -20.91 3.94 7.58
C GLN A 128 -21.55 5.16 8.22
N GLN A 129 -20.87 6.31 8.19
CA GLN A 129 -21.53 7.59 8.35
C GLN A 129 -21.71 8.22 6.98
N GLN A 130 -22.95 8.21 6.48
CA GLN A 130 -23.35 8.98 5.30
C GLN A 130 -23.19 10.47 5.63
N PRO A 131 -22.40 11.26 4.87
CA PRO A 131 -22.39 12.70 5.05
C PRO A 131 -23.70 13.27 4.50
N GLN A 132 -24.42 13.98 5.38
CA GLN A 132 -25.56 14.81 5.04
C GLN A 132 -25.16 15.81 3.94
N GLN A 133 -25.96 15.86 2.88
CA GLN A 133 -25.69 16.60 1.66
C GLN A 133 -25.62 18.11 1.95
N VAL A 134 -24.41 18.68 1.95
CA VAL A 134 -24.18 20.12 1.92
C VAL A 134 -23.40 20.42 0.65
N GLY A 135 -24.03 21.14 -0.28
CA GLY A 135 -23.49 21.40 -1.60
C GLY A 135 -22.20 22.23 -1.55
N PHE A 136 -21.11 21.61 -2.00
CA PHE A 136 -19.92 22.29 -2.48
C PHE A 136 -19.44 21.56 -3.74
N ASN A 137 -19.21 22.31 -4.82
CA ASN A 137 -18.58 21.79 -6.03
C ASN A 137 -17.15 21.36 -5.70
N ALA A 138 -16.93 20.04 -5.60
CA ALA A 138 -15.61 19.43 -5.54
C ALA A 138 -15.32 18.72 -6.87
N MET A 139 -14.09 18.90 -7.37
CA MET A 139 -13.61 18.22 -8.58
C MET A 139 -13.33 16.73 -8.24
N PRO A 140 -13.87 15.77 -9.00
CA PRO A 140 -13.74 14.35 -8.68
C PRO A 140 -12.30 13.87 -8.82
N THR A 141 -11.86 13.04 -7.87
CA THR A 141 -10.62 12.26 -7.97
C THR A 141 -11.00 10.85 -8.42
N GLU A 142 -10.42 10.39 -9.53
CA GLU A 142 -10.69 9.07 -10.12
C GLU A 142 -9.66 8.03 -9.67
N VAL A 143 -10.10 6.77 -9.63
CA VAL A 143 -9.29 5.61 -9.27
C VAL A 143 -9.52 4.51 -10.29
N ALA A 144 -8.45 3.94 -10.82
CA ALA A 144 -8.49 2.71 -11.62
C ALA A 144 -8.32 1.52 -10.67
N LEU A 145 -9.26 0.57 -10.72
CA LEU A 145 -9.24 -0.69 -9.98
C LEU A 145 -8.60 -1.81 -10.81
#